data_AF-A0A564SGJ4-F1
#
_entry.id   AF-A0A564SGJ4-F1
#
_cell.length_a   1.000
_cell.length_b   1.000
_cell.length_c   1.000
_cell.angle_alpha   90.00
_cell.angle_beta   90.00
_cell.angle_gamma   90.00
#
_symmetry.space_group_name_H-M   'P 1'
#
loop_
_entity.id
_entity.type
_entity.pdbx_description
1 polymer ?
#
loop_
_entity_poly.entity_id
_entity_poly.type
_entity_poly.pdbx_seq_one_letter_code
_entity_poly.pdbx_strand_id
1 'polypeptide(L)'
;MIDEVFNAFLDEYEIQKCIGFSSEEIDGYSNFVFVTATGTVYLPNAVNRAIERARVAYNKDEIEKAEKEDREPLIIPHFSAHHLRHTFCTRLCENESNLKVIQSIMGHSDITTTMDIYAEATQEKKQEIVANLQGKIII
;
A
#
# COMPACT_ATOMS: atom_id res chain seq x y z
N MET A 1 -7.79 -9.11 -4.70
CA MET A 1 -6.56 -8.65 -4.00
C MET A 1 -5.50 -9.75 -3.87
N ILE A 2 -5.70 -10.84 -3.13
CA ILE A 2 -4.68 -11.90 -3.04
C ILE A 2 -4.42 -12.56 -4.41
N ASP A 3 -5.49 -12.87 -5.16
CA ASP A 3 -5.35 -13.49 -6.48
C ASP A 3 -4.66 -12.57 -7.50
N GLU A 4 -4.92 -11.27 -7.43
CA GLU A 4 -4.27 -10.27 -8.30
C GLU A 4 -2.78 -10.15 -8.01
N VAL A 5 -2.40 -10.15 -6.72
CA VAL A 5 -1.00 -10.15 -6.31
C VAL A 5 -0.31 -11.43 -6.73
N PHE A 6 -0.98 -12.58 -6.55
CA PHE A 6 -0.48 -13.87 -6.99
C PHE A 6 -0.26 -13.90 -8.51
N ASN A 7 -1.23 -13.43 -9.29
CA ASN A 7 -1.12 -13.33 -10.75
C ASN A 7 0.02 -12.38 -11.15
N ALA A 8 0.20 -11.24 -10.48
CA ALA A 8 1.31 -10.34 -10.74
C ALA A 8 2.67 -11.01 -10.51
N PHE A 9 2.80 -11.85 -9.47
CA PHE A 9 4.02 -12.64 -9.25
C PHE A 9 4.22 -13.73 -10.30
N LEU A 10 3.15 -14.36 -10.78
CA LEU A 10 3.23 -15.32 -11.88
C LEU A 10 3.68 -14.64 -13.17
N ASP A 11 3.11 -13.48 -13.50
CA ASP A 11 3.48 -12.70 -14.68
C ASP A 11 4.97 -12.31 -14.64
N GLU A 12 5.44 -11.82 -13.49
CA GLU A 12 6.85 -11.49 -13.28
C GLU A 12 7.74 -12.73 -13.44
N TYR A 13 7.32 -13.88 -12.92
CA TYR A 13 8.05 -15.13 -13.07
C TYR A 13 8.14 -15.59 -14.53
N GLU A 14 7.06 -15.49 -15.31
CA GLU A 14 7.08 -15.81 -16.74
C GLU A 14 7.95 -14.84 -17.54
N ILE A 15 7.96 -13.56 -17.18
CA ILE A 15 8.88 -12.56 -17.76
C ILE A 15 10.32 -12.98 -17.48
N GLN A 16 10.66 -13.31 -16.24
CA GLN A 16 12.01 -13.73 -15.83
C GLN A 16 12.48 -15.01 -16.53
N LYS A 17 11.58 -15.96 -16.81
CA LYS A 17 11.93 -17.11 -17.66
C LYS A 17 12.38 -16.72 -19.06
N CYS A 18 11.81 -15.65 -19.61
CA CYS A 18 12.14 -15.18 -20.96
C CYS A 18 13.43 -14.35 -20.98
N ILE A 19 13.61 -13.45 -20.02
CA ILE A 19 14.73 -12.49 -20.00
C ILE A 19 15.95 -12.96 -19.19
N GLY A 20 15.78 -14.01 -18.39
CA GLY A 20 16.77 -14.51 -17.44
C GLY A 20 16.48 -14.08 -16.00
N PHE A 21 16.76 -14.98 -15.06
CA PHE A 21 16.67 -14.70 -13.63
C PHE A 21 17.84 -13.84 -13.15
N SER A 22 17.66 -13.19 -12.00
CA SER A 22 18.73 -12.45 -11.34
C SER A 22 19.94 -13.35 -11.06
N SER A 23 21.11 -12.93 -11.52
CA SER A 23 22.39 -13.54 -11.17
C SER A 23 23.08 -12.85 -9.99
N GLU A 24 22.43 -11.86 -9.37
CA GLU A 24 23.03 -11.14 -8.25
C GLU A 24 22.99 -11.95 -6.96
N GLU A 25 24.09 -11.89 -6.23
CA GLU A 25 24.21 -12.41 -4.87
C GLU A 25 24.60 -11.27 -3.93
N ILE A 26 23.76 -11.02 -2.92
CA ILE A 26 23.98 -9.98 -1.91
C ILE A 26 23.93 -10.66 -0.56
N ASP A 27 25.02 -10.58 0.21
CA ASP A 27 25.14 -11.17 1.55
C ASP A 27 24.78 -12.67 1.61
N GLY A 28 25.06 -13.43 0.55
CA GLY A 28 24.73 -14.85 0.45
C GLY A 28 23.30 -15.17 0.00
N TYR A 29 22.49 -14.15 -0.28
CA TYR A 29 21.13 -14.29 -0.83
C TYR A 29 21.15 -14.11 -2.36
N SER A 30 20.44 -14.97 -3.07
CA SER A 30 20.31 -14.96 -4.53
C SER A 30 18.86 -15.23 -4.96
N ASN A 31 18.60 -15.22 -6.27
CA ASN A 31 17.26 -15.41 -6.87
C ASN A 31 16.25 -14.33 -6.45
N PHE A 32 16.69 -13.06 -6.48
CA PHE A 32 15.81 -11.94 -6.19
C PHE A 32 14.66 -11.84 -7.19
N VAL A 33 13.45 -11.72 -6.66
CA VAL A 33 12.21 -11.60 -7.46
C VAL A 33 12.07 -10.21 -8.06
N PHE A 34 12.45 -9.15 -7.34
CA PHE A 34 12.29 -7.78 -7.82
C PHE A 34 13.60 -7.23 -8.35
N VAL A 35 13.74 -7.24 -9.67
CA VAL A 35 14.92 -6.74 -10.38
C VAL A 35 14.60 -5.73 -11.46
N THR A 36 15.56 -4.87 -11.75
CA THR A 36 15.53 -3.97 -12.90
C THR A 36 15.63 -4.77 -14.21
N ALA A 37 15.34 -4.12 -15.34
CA ALA A 37 15.51 -4.73 -16.67
C ALA A 37 16.94 -5.24 -16.96
N THR A 38 17.93 -4.79 -16.19
CA THR A 38 19.34 -5.24 -16.29
C THR A 38 19.68 -6.37 -15.32
N GLY A 39 18.70 -6.92 -14.59
CA GLY A 39 18.88 -8.05 -13.65
C GLY A 39 19.39 -7.66 -12.26
N THR A 40 19.57 -6.36 -12.01
CA THR A 40 20.05 -5.78 -10.75
C THR A 40 18.91 -5.58 -9.75
N VAL A 41 19.14 -5.82 -8.46
CA VAL A 41 18.12 -5.66 -7.40
C VAL A 41 17.65 -4.21 -7.29
N TYR A 42 16.35 -4.02 -7.11
CA TYR A 42 15.81 -2.69 -6.86
C TYR A 42 16.32 -2.11 -5.54
N LEU A 43 16.88 -0.90 -5.61
CA LEU A 43 17.13 -0.10 -4.42
C LEU A 43 15.80 0.39 -3.82
N PRO A 44 15.66 0.50 -2.48
CA PRO A 44 14.43 0.99 -1.85
C PRO A 44 13.96 2.35 -2.39
N ASN A 45 14.90 3.25 -2.69
CA ASN A 45 14.59 4.56 -3.26
C ASN A 45 14.01 4.49 -4.68
N ALA A 46 14.30 3.43 -5.44
CA ALA A 46 13.77 3.26 -6.78
C ALA A 46 12.25 3.06 -6.76
N VAL A 47 11.72 2.37 -5.75
CA VAL A 47 10.28 2.17 -5.55
C VAL A 47 9.59 3.51 -5.27
N ASN A 48 10.12 4.30 -4.33
CA ASN A 48 9.54 5.62 -4.04
C ASN A 48 9.60 6.57 -5.26
N ARG A 49 10.67 6.49 -6.07
CA ARG A 49 10.75 7.24 -7.34
C ARG A 49 9.74 6.74 -8.38
N ALA A 50 9.41 5.45 -8.40
CA ALA A 50 8.36 4.92 -9.28
C ALA A 50 6.98 5.42 -8.85
N ILE A 51 6.69 5.39 -7.54
CA ILE A 51 5.46 5.94 -6.94
C ILE A 51 5.30 7.43 -7.29
N GLU A 52 6.34 8.22 -7.09
CA GLU A 52 6.29 9.66 -7.38
C GLU A 52 6.05 9.94 -8.86
N ARG A 53 6.67 9.18 -9.76
CA ARG A 53 6.41 9.29 -11.21
C ARG A 53 4.97 8.96 -11.56
N ALA A 54 4.42 7.89 -11.01
CA ALA A 54 3.02 7.50 -11.22
C ALA A 54 2.05 8.58 -10.70
N ARG A 55 2.31 9.13 -9.51
CA ARG A 55 1.54 10.21 -8.91
C ARG A 55 1.54 11.47 -9.78
N VAL A 56 2.71 11.89 -10.24
CA VAL A 56 2.85 13.10 -11.09
C VAL A 56 2.12 12.91 -12.41
N ALA A 57 2.25 11.73 -13.06
CA ALA A 57 1.55 11.42 -14.29
C ALA A 57 0.02 11.45 -14.09
N TYR A 58 -0.48 10.75 -13.06
CA TYR A 58 -1.91 10.75 -12.74
C TYR A 58 -2.44 12.16 -12.48
N ASN A 59 -1.78 12.95 -11.62
CA ASN A 59 -2.26 14.28 -11.28
C ASN A 59 -2.29 15.21 -12.49
N LYS A 60 -1.33 15.08 -13.42
CA LYS A 60 -1.34 15.83 -14.66
C LYS A 60 -2.56 15.47 -15.51
N ASP A 61 -2.78 14.17 -15.75
CA ASP A 61 -3.89 13.68 -16.56
C ASP A 61 -5.24 14.05 -15.94
N GLU A 62 -5.34 14.01 -14.60
CA GLU A 62 -6.53 14.34 -13.84
C GLU A 62 -6.87 15.83 -13.89
N ILE A 63 -5.87 16.73 -13.88
CA ILE A 63 -6.10 18.17 -14.10
C ILE A 63 -6.70 18.40 -15.49
N GLU A 64 -6.09 17.82 -16.52
CA GLU A 64 -6.57 17.97 -17.91
C GLU A 64 -7.99 17.38 -18.10
N LYS A 65 -8.31 16.30 -17.37
CA LYS A 65 -9.64 15.68 -17.41
C LYS A 65 -10.68 16.50 -16.68
N ALA A 66 -10.35 17.01 -15.49
CA ALA A 66 -11.25 17.80 -14.66
C ALA A 66 -11.64 19.12 -15.34
N GLU A 67 -10.70 19.78 -16.03
CA GLU A 67 -10.96 20.97 -16.84
C GLU A 67 -11.97 20.70 -17.97
N LYS A 68 -11.86 19.56 -18.66
CA LYS A 68 -12.80 19.18 -19.73
C LYS A 68 -14.19 18.83 -19.20
N GLU A 69 -14.27 18.33 -17.97
CA GLU A 69 -15.49 17.90 -17.30
C GLU A 69 -16.13 19.01 -16.45
N ASP A 70 -15.56 20.22 -16.44
CA ASP A 70 -15.98 21.38 -15.63
C ASP A 70 -16.19 21.01 -14.14
N ARG A 71 -15.20 20.30 -13.58
CA ARG A 71 -15.19 19.87 -12.18
C ARG A 71 -13.86 20.17 -11.51
N GLU A 72 -13.87 20.14 -10.18
CA GLU A 72 -12.63 20.20 -9.39
C GLU A 72 -11.77 18.93 -9.60
N PRO A 73 -10.43 19.07 -9.72
CA PRO A 73 -9.53 17.95 -9.92
C PRO A 73 -9.30 17.15 -8.62
N LEU A 74 -9.26 15.82 -8.74
CA LEU A 74 -8.93 14.94 -7.63
C LEU A 74 -7.41 14.71 -7.55
N ILE A 75 -6.72 15.56 -6.81
CA ILE A 75 -5.26 15.49 -6.68
C ILE A 75 -4.83 14.45 -5.65
N ILE A 76 -3.92 13.56 -6.06
CA ILE A 76 -3.26 12.63 -5.14
C ILE A 76 -2.09 13.35 -4.46
N PRO A 77 -2.09 13.45 -3.11
CA PRO A 77 -1.00 14.06 -2.35
C PRO A 77 0.26 13.20 -2.42
N HIS A 78 1.41 13.77 -2.03
CA HIS A 78 2.65 13.00 -1.99
C HIS A 78 2.56 11.85 -0.98
N PHE A 79 3.01 10.67 -1.39
CA PHE A 79 3.06 9.47 -0.54
C PHE A 79 4.24 8.57 -0.95
N SER A 80 4.53 7.59 -0.11
CA SER A 80 5.66 6.66 -0.26
C SER A 80 5.20 5.22 -0.03
N ALA A 81 6.09 4.26 -0.28
CA ALA A 81 5.81 2.84 -0.01
C ALA A 81 5.40 2.59 1.46
N HIS A 82 5.90 3.40 2.40
CA HIS A 82 5.52 3.28 3.82
C HIS A 82 4.04 3.64 4.05
N HIS A 83 3.52 4.64 3.34
CA HIS A 83 2.10 5.02 3.42
C HIS A 83 1.18 3.91 2.90
N LEU A 84 1.62 3.14 1.90
CA LEU A 84 0.88 1.97 1.42
C LEU A 84 0.78 0.89 2.50
N ARG A 85 1.88 0.66 3.25
CA ARG A 85 1.89 -0.25 4.41
C ARG A 85 0.94 0.23 5.51
N HIS A 86 0.90 1.53 5.80
CA HIS A 86 -0.07 2.10 6.74
C HIS A 86 -1.50 1.91 6.27
N THR A 87 -1.78 2.19 5.00
CA THR A 87 -3.10 1.99 4.40
C THR A 87 -3.56 0.54 4.55
N PHE A 88 -2.67 -0.42 4.26
CA PHE A 88 -2.97 -1.84 4.47
C PHE A 88 -3.25 -2.16 5.94
N CYS A 89 -2.45 -1.63 6.87
CA CYS A 89 -2.66 -1.81 8.31
C CYS A 89 -4.03 -1.26 8.76
N THR A 90 -4.38 -0.04 8.36
CA THR A 90 -5.68 0.57 8.68
C THR A 90 -6.84 -0.27 8.15
N ARG A 91 -6.78 -0.70 6.88
CA ARG A 91 -7.80 -1.59 6.29
C ARG A 91 -7.89 -2.94 6.99
N LEU A 92 -6.76 -3.47 7.46
CA LEU A 92 -6.73 -4.71 8.23
C LEU A 92 -7.39 -4.50 9.61
N CYS A 93 -7.09 -3.41 10.31
CA CYS A 93 -7.70 -3.03 11.59
C CYS A 93 -9.21 -2.74 11.49
N GLU A 94 -9.70 -2.30 10.33
CA GLU A 94 -11.13 -2.11 10.09
C GLU A 94 -11.90 -3.44 10.04
N ASN A 95 -11.25 -4.54 9.66
CA ASN A 95 -11.87 -5.85 9.41
C ASN A 95 -11.50 -6.92 10.45
N GLU A 96 -10.36 -6.77 11.13
CA GLU A 96 -9.87 -7.67 12.16
C GLU A 96 -9.66 -6.90 13.47
N SER A 97 -10.08 -7.48 14.59
CA SER A 97 -9.99 -6.87 15.92
C SER A 97 -8.89 -7.50 16.79
N ASN A 98 -8.38 -8.67 16.39
CA ASN A 98 -7.32 -9.36 17.09
C ASN A 98 -5.95 -8.76 16.76
N LEU A 99 -5.48 -7.86 17.63
CA LEU A 99 -4.18 -7.19 17.51
C LEU A 99 -2.99 -8.16 17.32
N LYS A 100 -3.04 -9.38 17.86
CA LYS A 100 -1.95 -10.36 17.67
C LYS A 100 -1.90 -10.90 16.25
N VAL A 101 -3.07 -11.10 15.64
CA VAL A 101 -3.18 -11.52 14.23
C VAL A 101 -2.67 -10.40 13.32
N ILE A 102 -3.11 -9.16 13.58
CA ILE A 102 -2.66 -7.98 12.83
C ILE A 102 -1.14 -7.82 12.95
N GLN A 103 -0.60 -7.88 14.16
CA GLN A 103 0.84 -7.79 14.40
C GLN A 103 1.62 -8.88 13.65
N SER A 104 1.12 -10.12 13.67
CA SER A 104 1.75 -11.25 12.98
C SER A 104 1.75 -11.05 11.46
N ILE A 105 0.67 -10.54 10.88
CA ILE A 105 0.56 -10.29 9.44
C ILE A 105 1.47 -9.12 9.04
N MET A 106 1.50 -8.06 9.84
CA MET A 106 2.38 -6.92 9.60
C MET A 106 3.86 -7.29 9.81
N GLY A 107 4.17 -8.25 10.67
CA GLY A 107 5.55 -8.60 11.01
C GLY A 107 6.25 -7.52 11.83
N HIS A 108 5.51 -6.77 12.67
CA HIS A 108 6.11 -5.79 13.56
C HIS A 108 6.74 -6.46 14.79
N SER A 109 8.05 -6.27 14.97
CA SER A 109 8.78 -6.68 16.18
C SER A 109 8.34 -5.89 17.42
N ASP A 110 7.91 -4.63 17.24
CA ASP A 110 7.34 -3.78 18.30
C ASP A 110 5.84 -3.51 18.04
N ILE A 111 5.03 -3.63 19.08
CA ILE A 111 3.58 -3.51 19.03
C ILE A 111 3.10 -2.05 19.01
N THR A 112 3.93 -1.11 19.45
CA THR A 112 3.61 0.33 19.55
C THR A 112 3.15 0.92 18.22
N THR A 113 3.84 0.63 17.11
CA THR A 113 3.45 1.12 15.77
C THR A 113 2.08 0.59 15.31
N THR A 114 1.76 -0.67 15.63
CA THR A 114 0.43 -1.23 15.34
C THR A 114 -0.64 -0.57 16.21
N MET A 115 -0.30 -0.27 17.46
CA MET A 115 -1.23 0.28 18.45
C MET A 115 -1.58 1.73 18.14
N ASP A 116 -0.63 2.55 17.68
CA ASP A 116 -0.88 3.95 17.28
C ASP A 116 -1.84 4.02 16.08
N ILE A 117 -1.61 3.21 15.04
CA ILE A 117 -2.49 3.13 13.86
C ILE A 117 -3.87 2.58 14.24
N TYR A 118 -3.90 1.55 15.09
CA TYR A 118 -5.16 0.97 15.56
C TYR A 118 -5.98 1.98 16.37
N ALA A 119 -5.34 2.75 17.25
CA ALA A 119 -6.00 3.73 18.10
C ALA A 119 -6.68 4.83 17.26
N GLU A 120 -6.01 5.31 16.21
CA GLU A 120 -6.58 6.28 15.26
C GLU A 120 -7.76 5.69 14.49
N ALA A 121 -7.59 4.50 13.89
CA ALA A 121 -8.65 3.82 13.13
C ALA A 121 -9.90 3.49 13.98
N THR A 122 -9.70 3.07 15.24
CA THR A 122 -10.83 2.82 16.16
C THR A 122 -11.46 4.10 16.68
N GLN A 123 -10.73 5.21 16.77
CA GLN A 123 -11.29 6.48 17.23
C GLN A 123 -12.29 7.04 16.22
N GLU A 124 -11.96 7.01 14.93
CA GLU A 124 -12.88 7.39 13.85
C GLU A 124 -14.14 6.50 13.85
N LYS A 125 -13.95 5.18 13.94
CA LYS A 125 -15.06 4.22 14.04
C LYS A 125 -15.95 4.48 15.26
N LYS A 126 -15.36 4.81 16.41
CA LYS A 126 -16.11 5.15 17.63
C LYS A 126 -16.94 6.42 17.44
N GLN A 127 -16.37 7.47 16.85
CA GLN A 127 -17.12 8.70 16.58
C GLN A 127 -18.29 8.45 15.63
N GLU A 128 -18.08 7.66 14.57
CA GLU A 128 -19.12 7.24 13.64
C GLU A 128 -20.25 6.47 14.36
N ILE A 129 -19.89 5.49 15.21
CA ILE A 129 -20.85 4.70 15.98
C ILE A 129 -21.64 5.59 16.95
N VAL A 130 -20.96 6.48 17.69
CA VAL A 130 -21.61 7.39 18.65
C VAL A 130 -22.55 8.37 17.94
N ALA A 131 -22.15 8.94 16.80
CA ALA A 131 -23.02 9.79 15.99
C ALA A 131 -24.25 9.04 15.47
N ASN A 132 -24.06 7.80 14.99
CA ASN A 132 -25.15 6.92 14.54
C ASN A 132 -26.09 6.49 15.68
N LEU A 133 -25.59 6.38 16.91
CA LEU A 133 -26.40 6.13 18.11
C LEU A 133 -27.21 7.35 18.53
N GLN A 134 -26.64 8.56 18.48
CA GLN A 134 -27.35 9.80 18.79
C GLN A 134 -28.58 10.02 17.89
N GLY A 135 -28.54 9.59 16.63
CA GLY A 135 -29.69 9.65 15.72
C GLY A 135 -30.76 8.56 15.93
N LYS A 136 -30.47 7.53 16.74
CA LYS A 136 -31.36 6.36 16.98
C LYS A 136 -31.90 6.30 18.41
N ILE A 137 -31.30 7.05 19.34
CA ILE A 137 -31.84 7.24 20.68
C ILE A 137 -32.95 8.27 20.58
N ILE A 138 -34.19 7.80 20.44
CA ILE A 138 -35.38 8.59 20.77
C ILE A 138 -35.51 8.51 22.29
N ILE A 139 -35.17 9.60 22.99
CA ILE A 139 -35.54 9.79 24.41
C ILE A 139 -36.93 10.40 24.44
#